data_AF-A0A4U6CBS6-F1
#
_entry.id   AF-A0A4U6CBS6-F1
#
_cell.length_a   1.000
_cell.length_b   1.000
_cell.length_c   1.000
_cell.angle_alpha   90.00
_cell.angle_beta   90.00
_cell.angle_gamma   90.00
#
_symmetry.space_group_name_H-M   'P 1'
#
loop_
_entity.id
_entity.type
_entity.pdbx_description
1 polymer ?
#
loop_
_entity_poly.entity_id
_entity_poly.type
_entity_poly.pdbx_seq_one_letter_code
_entity_poly.pdbx_strand_id
1 'polypeptide(L)'
;MKGGDAVTMTAVARRASCSKETLYKWFGDRDGLLTASVRWQASKVRAGSYDRHHLDANSLRESLQGFWGNWLRVISGPKSIALNRVAVSHAWSGKSNLGSIVLENGRFAIGERLKPLLEDGRAAGLLDFDDTETAFRTFFGLVSRDIQIRLLLGDRLEITEAEIAQDAARATQQFFALYGARDRASFEDRPASFPPQPSETHPRGAPEDEDGKHKPPSS
;
A
#
# COMPACT_ATOMS: atom_id res chain seq x y z
N MET A 1 -30.09 5.25 1.76
CA MET A 1 -28.92 4.34 1.74
C MET A 1 -29.42 2.95 2.05
N LYS A 2 -29.47 2.02 1.08
CA LYS A 2 -29.78 0.61 1.38
C LYS A 2 -28.51 -0.03 1.96
N GLY A 3 -28.65 -0.66 3.13
CA GLY A 3 -27.57 -1.33 3.85
C GLY A 3 -26.83 -2.32 2.94
N GLY A 4 -25.55 -2.56 3.25
CA GLY A 4 -24.64 -3.33 2.41
C GLY A 4 -25.29 -4.57 1.81
N ASP A 5 -25.60 -4.50 0.52
CA ASP A 5 -26.14 -5.64 -0.23
C ASP A 5 -25.07 -6.73 -0.19
N ALA A 6 -25.25 -7.68 0.71
CA ALA A 6 -24.46 -8.90 0.73
C ALA A 6 -24.53 -9.50 -0.68
N VAL A 7 -23.38 -9.70 -1.32
CA VAL A 7 -23.32 -10.42 -2.60
C VAL A 7 -23.96 -11.79 -2.37
N THR A 8 -25.13 -12.04 -2.97
CA THR A 8 -25.80 -13.35 -2.90
C THR A 8 -25.76 -14.03 -4.26
N MET A 9 -25.67 -15.36 -4.25
CA MET A 9 -25.69 -16.16 -5.49
C MET A 9 -26.94 -15.88 -6.34
N THR A 10 -28.11 -15.71 -5.70
CA THR A 10 -29.37 -15.37 -6.37
C THR A 10 -29.30 -14.00 -7.06
N ALA A 11 -28.78 -12.98 -6.38
CA ALA A 11 -28.67 -11.64 -6.97
C ALA A 11 -27.69 -11.62 -8.16
N VAL A 12 -26.63 -12.44 -8.11
CA VAL A 12 -25.67 -12.59 -9.21
C VAL A 12 -26.30 -13.35 -10.38
N ALA A 13 -26.97 -14.47 -10.13
CA ALA A 13 -27.65 -15.27 -11.16
C ALA A 13 -28.64 -14.41 -11.97
N ARG A 14 -29.48 -13.65 -11.26
CA ARG A 14 -30.45 -12.73 -11.86
C ARG A 14 -29.77 -11.67 -12.74
N ARG A 15 -28.61 -11.15 -12.34
CA ARG A 15 -27.91 -10.08 -13.07
C ARG A 15 -27.03 -10.60 -14.21
N ALA A 16 -26.59 -11.85 -14.13
CA ALA A 16 -25.84 -12.54 -15.17
C ALA A 16 -26.76 -13.28 -16.18
N SER A 17 -28.08 -13.21 -16.00
CA SER A 17 -29.07 -13.95 -16.80
C SER A 17 -28.77 -15.45 -16.91
N CYS A 18 -28.29 -16.05 -15.80
CA CYS A 18 -28.03 -17.49 -15.70
C CYS A 18 -28.79 -18.10 -14.52
N SER A 19 -28.91 -19.43 -14.49
CA SER A 19 -29.55 -20.11 -13.35
C SER A 19 -28.63 -20.11 -12.14
N LYS A 20 -29.23 -20.24 -10.95
CA LYS A 20 -28.48 -20.38 -9.70
C LYS A 20 -27.64 -21.66 -9.76
N GLU A 21 -28.21 -22.75 -10.26
CA GLU A 21 -27.57 -24.05 -10.45
C GLU A 21 -26.28 -23.93 -11.29
N THR A 22 -26.29 -23.13 -12.35
CA THR A 22 -25.10 -22.88 -13.17
C THR A 22 -23.99 -22.17 -12.38
N LEU A 23 -24.31 -21.16 -11.56
CA LEU A 23 -23.30 -20.50 -10.73
C LEU A 23 -22.71 -21.42 -9.67
N TYR A 24 -23.54 -22.24 -9.01
CA TYR A 24 -23.04 -23.23 -8.05
C TYR A 24 -22.15 -24.28 -8.74
N LYS A 25 -22.48 -24.69 -9.97
CA LYS A 25 -21.63 -25.60 -10.75
C LYS A 25 -20.26 -24.99 -11.10
N TRP A 26 -20.20 -23.69 -11.42
CA TRP A 26 -18.95 -23.03 -11.79
C TRP A 26 -18.09 -22.62 -10.61
N PHE A 27 -18.72 -22.15 -9.53
CA PHE A 27 -18.03 -21.47 -8.44
C PHE A 27 -18.18 -22.16 -7.09
N GLY A 28 -18.96 -23.24 -7.00
CA GLY A 28 -19.28 -23.91 -5.75
C GLY A 28 -20.27 -23.06 -4.95
N ASP A 29 -19.76 -22.06 -4.24
CA ASP A 29 -20.53 -21.20 -3.35
C ASP A 29 -20.24 -19.70 -3.60
N ARG A 30 -20.76 -18.86 -2.70
CA ARG A 30 -20.54 -17.41 -2.73
C ARG A 30 -19.06 -17.06 -2.60
N ASP A 31 -18.32 -17.78 -1.77
CA ASP A 31 -16.93 -17.47 -1.48
C ASP A 31 -16.04 -17.90 -2.64
N GLY A 32 -16.35 -18.99 -3.32
CA GLY A 32 -15.72 -19.39 -4.59
C GLY A 32 -15.96 -18.38 -5.72
N LEU A 33 -17.16 -17.79 -5.80
CA LEU A 33 -17.44 -16.71 -6.75
C LEU A 33 -16.61 -15.45 -6.45
N LEU A 34 -16.55 -15.05 -5.17
CA LEU A 34 -15.75 -13.89 -4.74
C LEU A 34 -14.25 -14.14 -4.98
N THR A 35 -13.78 -15.35 -4.71
CA THR A 35 -12.40 -15.80 -4.97
C THR A 35 -12.05 -15.67 -6.46
N ALA A 36 -12.91 -16.19 -7.34
CA ALA A 36 -12.72 -16.06 -8.78
C ALA A 36 -12.68 -14.59 -9.22
N SER A 37 -13.54 -13.75 -8.63
CA SER A 37 -13.58 -12.31 -8.91
C SER A 37 -12.31 -11.58 -8.48
N VAL A 38 -11.75 -11.93 -7.32
CA VAL A 38 -10.47 -11.40 -6.81
C VAL A 38 -9.33 -11.79 -7.73
N ARG A 39 -9.20 -13.09 -8.06
CA ARG A 39 -8.18 -13.60 -8.99
C ARG A 39 -8.25 -12.91 -10.35
N TRP A 40 -9.46 -12.66 -10.86
CA TRP A 40 -9.65 -11.94 -12.11
C TRP A 40 -9.29 -10.45 -12.03
N GLN A 41 -9.48 -9.75 -10.90
CA GLN A 41 -8.94 -8.39 -10.77
C GLN A 41 -7.41 -8.42 -10.70
N ALA A 42 -6.85 -9.34 -9.91
CA ALA A 42 -5.41 -9.44 -9.69
C ALA A 42 -4.62 -9.71 -10.97
N SER A 43 -5.21 -10.42 -11.93
CA SER A 43 -4.60 -10.71 -13.24
C SER A 43 -4.50 -9.48 -14.16
N LYS A 44 -5.18 -8.38 -13.83
CA LYS A 44 -5.10 -7.14 -14.62
C LYS A 44 -3.86 -6.33 -14.33
N VAL A 45 -3.27 -6.48 -13.14
CA VAL A 45 -1.99 -5.85 -12.84
C VAL A 45 -0.89 -6.69 -13.46
N ARG A 46 -0.38 -6.21 -14.59
CA ARG A 46 0.68 -6.86 -15.35
C ARG A 46 2.00 -6.19 -15.00
N ALA A 47 3.03 -7.00 -14.77
CA ALA A 47 4.40 -6.51 -14.92
C ALA A 47 4.56 -6.09 -16.39
N GLY A 48 4.98 -4.86 -16.64
CA GLY A 48 5.40 -4.47 -17.98
C GLY A 48 6.56 -5.35 -18.46
N SER A 49 6.85 -5.30 -19.76
CA SER A 49 8.09 -5.88 -20.27
C SER A 49 9.20 -4.85 -20.16
N TYR A 50 10.38 -5.26 -19.71
CA TYR A 50 11.61 -4.44 -19.74
C TYR A 50 12.77 -5.29 -20.24
N ASP A 51 13.76 -4.66 -20.87
CA ASP A 51 14.98 -5.33 -21.27
C ASP A 51 15.95 -5.37 -20.09
N ARG A 52 16.09 -6.56 -19.49
CA ARG A 52 16.99 -6.81 -18.37
C ARG A 52 18.46 -6.58 -18.72
N HIS A 53 18.85 -6.77 -19.98
CA HIS A 53 20.26 -6.70 -20.40
C HIS A 53 20.72 -5.27 -20.72
N HIS A 54 19.78 -4.37 -21.01
CA HIS A 54 20.05 -2.96 -21.31
C HIS A 54 19.33 -2.02 -20.34
N LEU A 55 19.22 -2.44 -19.08
CA LEU A 55 18.58 -1.64 -18.04
C LEU A 55 19.48 -0.48 -17.63
N ASP A 56 18.98 0.74 -17.77
CA ASP A 56 19.63 1.97 -17.33
C ASP A 56 18.71 2.74 -16.37
N ALA A 57 19.20 3.85 -15.83
CA ALA A 57 18.44 4.63 -14.85
C ALA A 57 17.10 5.16 -15.40
N ASN A 58 17.02 5.50 -16.69
CA ASN A 58 15.81 6.02 -17.31
C ASN A 58 14.81 4.89 -17.58
N SER A 59 15.26 3.80 -18.21
CA SER A 59 14.40 2.65 -18.52
C SER A 59 13.90 1.95 -17.25
N LEU A 60 14.68 1.92 -16.18
CA LEU A 60 14.24 1.46 -14.86
C LEU A 60 13.14 2.38 -14.28
N ARG A 61 13.34 3.71 -14.31
CA ARG A 61 12.33 4.66 -13.85
C ARG A 61 11.02 4.52 -14.62
N GLU A 62 11.08 4.45 -15.94
CA GLU A 62 9.91 4.28 -16.81
C GLU A 62 9.18 2.97 -16.51
N SER A 63 9.92 1.87 -16.34
CA SER A 63 9.34 0.56 -16.00
C SER A 63 8.63 0.57 -14.64
N LEU A 64 9.25 1.18 -13.63
CA LEU A 64 8.66 1.33 -12.29
C LEU A 64 7.42 2.23 -12.31
N GLN A 65 7.48 3.36 -13.02
CA GLN A 65 6.34 4.27 -13.18
C GLN A 65 5.18 3.58 -13.89
N GLY A 66 5.45 2.86 -14.99
CA GLY A 66 4.44 2.11 -15.73
C GLY A 66 3.78 1.02 -14.88
N PHE A 67 4.58 0.29 -14.10
CA PHE A 67 4.07 -0.73 -13.17
C PHE A 67 3.12 -0.12 -12.13
N TRP A 68 3.54 0.95 -11.46
CA TRP A 68 2.75 1.58 -10.41
C TRP A 68 1.54 2.34 -10.95
N GLY A 69 1.62 2.94 -12.12
CA GLY A 69 0.47 3.52 -12.81
C GLY A 69 -0.60 2.48 -13.10
N ASN A 70 -0.21 1.30 -13.61
CA ASN A 70 -1.14 0.18 -13.80
C ASN A 70 -1.77 -0.28 -12.48
N TRP A 71 -0.95 -0.45 -11.44
CA TRP A 71 -1.44 -0.84 -10.12
C TRP A 71 -2.45 0.17 -9.55
N LEU A 72 -2.13 1.48 -9.60
CA LEU A 72 -3.00 2.57 -9.15
C LEU A 72 -4.36 2.54 -9.88
N ARG A 73 -4.35 2.34 -11.20
CA ARG A 73 -5.57 2.24 -12.01
C ARG A 73 -6.45 1.05 -11.60
N VAL A 74 -5.84 -0.07 -11.25
CA VAL A 74 -6.60 -1.26 -10.82
C VAL A 74 -7.13 -1.09 -9.41
N ILE A 75 -6.33 -0.62 -8.45
CA ILE A 75 -6.72 -0.52 -7.05
C ILE A 75 -7.77 0.57 -6.82
N SER A 76 -7.72 1.67 -7.58
CA SER A 76 -8.71 2.75 -7.52
C SER A 76 -10.01 2.43 -8.26
N GLY A 77 -10.04 1.34 -9.03
CA GLY A 77 -11.23 0.95 -9.78
C GLY A 77 -12.38 0.49 -8.88
N PRO A 78 -13.65 0.81 -9.23
CA PRO A 78 -14.82 0.52 -8.39
C PRO A 78 -14.99 -0.97 -8.06
N LYS A 79 -14.54 -1.85 -8.96
CA LYS A 79 -14.56 -3.31 -8.76
C LYS A 79 -13.58 -3.75 -7.68
N SER A 80 -12.37 -3.18 -7.67
CA SER A 80 -11.35 -3.49 -6.67
C SER A 80 -11.77 -2.98 -5.30
N ILE A 81 -12.29 -1.74 -5.23
CA ILE A 81 -12.81 -1.15 -3.99
C ILE A 81 -13.92 -2.04 -3.40
N ALA A 82 -14.90 -2.44 -4.22
CA ALA A 82 -16.00 -3.28 -3.75
C ALA A 82 -15.52 -4.63 -3.20
N LEU A 83 -14.60 -5.30 -3.90
CA LEU A 83 -14.05 -6.58 -3.44
C LEU A 83 -13.26 -6.43 -2.14
N ASN A 84 -12.40 -5.42 -2.03
CA ASN A 84 -11.64 -5.17 -0.81
C ASN A 84 -12.56 -4.82 0.37
N ARG A 85 -13.64 -4.06 0.18
CA ARG A 85 -14.64 -3.80 1.24
C ARG A 85 -15.34 -5.08 1.71
N VAL A 86 -15.68 -5.98 0.80
CA VAL A 86 -16.24 -7.29 1.17
C VAL A 86 -15.20 -8.10 1.95
N ALA A 87 -13.95 -8.17 1.49
CA ALA A 87 -12.90 -8.88 2.22
C ALA A 87 -12.67 -8.32 3.63
N VAL A 88 -12.56 -6.99 3.78
CA VAL A 88 -12.38 -6.32 5.07
C VAL A 88 -13.56 -6.56 6.01
N SER A 89 -14.80 -6.48 5.52
CA SER A 89 -15.99 -6.73 6.35
C SER A 89 -16.11 -8.18 6.81
N HIS A 90 -15.56 -9.14 6.04
CA HIS A 90 -15.55 -10.56 6.41
C HIS A 90 -14.32 -10.96 7.24
N ALA A 91 -13.24 -10.17 7.22
CA ALA A 91 -11.97 -10.50 7.86
C ALA A 91 -12.09 -10.77 9.38
N TRP A 92 -12.94 -10.03 10.09
CA TRP A 92 -13.18 -10.25 11.51
C TRP A 92 -14.00 -11.52 11.81
N SER A 93 -14.82 -11.97 10.86
CA SER A 93 -15.77 -13.05 11.11
C SER A 93 -15.12 -14.44 11.23
N GLY A 94 -13.92 -14.62 10.67
CA GLY A 94 -13.25 -15.93 10.57
C GLY A 94 -13.98 -16.97 9.71
N LYS A 95 -15.14 -16.63 9.15
CA LYS A 95 -16.03 -17.56 8.41
C LYS A 95 -15.75 -17.61 6.91
N SER A 96 -14.80 -16.81 6.42
CA SER A 96 -14.45 -16.74 5.01
C SER A 96 -12.94 -16.63 4.83
N ASN A 97 -12.38 -17.38 3.89
CA ASN A 97 -10.97 -17.28 3.50
C ASN A 97 -10.70 -16.12 2.53
N LEU A 98 -11.69 -15.26 2.26
CA LEU A 98 -11.59 -14.19 1.27
C LEU A 98 -10.50 -13.17 1.62
N GLY A 99 -10.26 -12.90 2.90
CA GLY A 99 -9.18 -12.01 3.35
C GLY A 99 -7.80 -12.51 2.91
N SER A 100 -7.49 -13.78 3.18
CA SER A 100 -6.24 -14.42 2.76
C SER A 100 -6.10 -14.42 1.24
N ILE A 101 -7.18 -14.73 0.53
CA ILE A 101 -7.19 -14.75 -0.94
C ILE A 101 -6.92 -13.35 -1.52
N VAL A 102 -7.49 -12.29 -0.93
CA VAL A 102 -7.19 -10.90 -1.31
C VAL A 102 -5.75 -10.53 -0.99
N LEU A 103 -5.17 -11.02 0.11
CA LEU A 103 -3.76 -10.78 0.41
C LEU A 103 -2.85 -11.48 -0.61
N GLU A 104 -3.08 -12.77 -0.88
CA GLU A 104 -2.35 -13.60 -1.83
C GLU A 104 -2.37 -12.99 -3.24
N ASN A 105 -3.54 -12.59 -3.71
CA ASN A 105 -3.75 -12.06 -5.05
C ASN A 105 -3.58 -10.54 -5.13
N GLY A 106 -3.46 -9.87 -3.99
CA GLY A 106 -3.19 -8.45 -3.86
C GLY A 106 -1.72 -8.22 -3.59
N ARG A 107 -1.38 -7.76 -2.39
CA ARG A 107 -0.02 -7.29 -2.09
C ARG A 107 1.08 -8.33 -2.35
N PHE A 108 0.82 -9.62 -2.10
CA PHE A 108 1.84 -10.67 -2.27
C PHE A 108 2.13 -10.90 -3.75
N ALA A 109 1.10 -11.12 -4.57
CA ALA A 109 1.26 -11.25 -6.02
C ALA A 109 1.87 -10.00 -6.68
N ILE A 110 1.57 -8.80 -6.17
CA ILE A 110 2.20 -7.56 -6.65
C ILE A 110 3.70 -7.53 -6.31
N GLY A 111 4.07 -7.97 -5.11
CA GLY A 111 5.47 -8.14 -4.71
C GLY A 111 6.21 -9.10 -5.62
N GLU A 112 5.67 -10.29 -5.86
CA GLU A 112 6.29 -11.30 -6.74
C GLU A 112 6.51 -10.81 -8.18
N ARG A 113 5.70 -9.86 -8.64
CA ARG A 113 5.85 -9.26 -9.98
C ARG A 113 6.86 -8.12 -10.04
N LEU A 114 7.01 -7.36 -8.96
CA LEU A 114 7.85 -6.15 -8.94
C LEU A 114 9.28 -6.43 -8.44
N LYS A 115 9.44 -7.33 -7.47
CA LYS A 115 10.75 -7.64 -6.88
C LYS A 115 11.82 -7.99 -7.92
N PRO A 116 11.54 -8.78 -8.99
CA PRO A 116 12.55 -9.06 -10.01
C PRO A 116 13.13 -7.78 -10.66
N LEU A 117 12.30 -6.77 -10.93
CA LEU A 117 12.75 -5.49 -11.48
C LEU A 117 13.61 -4.70 -10.49
N LEU A 118 13.30 -4.77 -9.19
CA LEU A 118 14.13 -4.16 -8.15
C LEU A 118 15.49 -4.85 -8.07
N GLU A 119 15.49 -6.19 -8.10
CA GLU A 119 16.72 -7.00 -8.11
C GLU A 119 17.60 -6.71 -9.32
N ASP A 120 16.98 -6.53 -10.49
CA ASP A 120 17.71 -6.18 -11.71
C ASP A 120 18.31 -4.78 -11.64
N GLY A 121 17.56 -3.82 -11.11
CA GLY A 121 18.09 -2.49 -10.83
C GLY A 121 19.25 -2.52 -9.84
N ARG A 122 19.20 -3.39 -8.82
CA ARG A 122 20.31 -3.60 -7.88
C ARG A 122 21.52 -4.25 -8.55
N ALA A 123 21.31 -5.31 -9.34
CA ALA A 123 22.38 -6.00 -10.05
C ALA A 123 23.08 -5.10 -11.09
N ALA A 124 22.34 -4.17 -11.69
CA ALA A 124 22.87 -3.14 -12.60
C ALA A 124 23.54 -1.96 -11.87
N GLY A 125 23.59 -1.96 -10.53
CA GLY A 125 24.17 -0.88 -9.75
C GLY A 125 23.36 0.43 -9.80
N LEU A 126 22.07 0.36 -10.17
CA LEU A 126 21.17 1.51 -10.23
C LEU A 126 20.42 1.73 -8.91
N LEU A 127 20.25 0.66 -8.13
CA LEU A 127 19.62 0.66 -6.82
C LEU A 127 20.57 0.06 -5.76
N ASP A 128 20.45 0.54 -4.53
CA ASP A 128 21.21 0.10 -3.36
C ASP A 128 20.26 -0.18 -2.20
N PHE A 129 20.08 -1.46 -1.87
CA PHE A 129 19.26 -1.94 -0.75
C PHE A 129 19.68 -3.34 -0.29
N ASP A 130 19.54 -3.60 1.01
CA ASP A 130 19.91 -4.88 1.62
C ASP A 130 18.85 -5.97 1.36
N ASP A 131 17.59 -5.65 1.65
CA ASP A 131 16.45 -6.59 1.57
C ASP A 131 15.37 -6.10 0.60
N THR A 132 15.05 -6.96 -0.35
CA THR A 132 14.14 -6.67 -1.47
C THR A 132 12.69 -6.57 -1.03
N GLU A 133 12.26 -7.35 -0.02
CA GLU A 133 10.90 -7.21 0.54
C GLU A 133 10.76 -5.86 1.25
N THR A 134 11.77 -5.41 1.98
CA THR A 134 11.79 -4.11 2.64
C THR A 134 11.75 -2.97 1.61
N ALA A 135 12.59 -3.01 0.58
CA ALA A 135 12.55 -2.03 -0.50
C ALA A 135 11.17 -2.00 -1.20
N PHE A 136 10.62 -3.18 -1.51
CA PHE A 136 9.27 -3.31 -2.06
C PHE A 136 8.20 -2.69 -1.16
N ARG A 137 8.19 -2.99 0.14
CA ARG A 137 7.20 -2.46 1.09
C ARG A 137 7.29 -0.96 1.22
N THR A 138 8.50 -0.40 1.23
CA THR A 138 8.71 1.06 1.20
C THR A 138 8.11 1.67 -0.05
N PHE A 139 8.42 1.12 -1.24
CA PHE A 139 7.87 1.65 -2.50
C PHE A 139 6.34 1.52 -2.54
N PHE A 140 5.81 0.35 -2.15
CA PHE A 140 4.38 0.11 -2.07
C PHE A 140 3.68 1.14 -1.16
N GLY A 141 4.28 1.49 -0.02
CA GLY A 141 3.79 2.55 0.86
C GLY A 141 3.81 3.94 0.22
N LEU A 142 4.89 4.31 -0.46
CA LEU A 142 5.03 5.60 -1.16
C LEU A 142 3.99 5.79 -2.27
N VAL A 143 3.63 4.71 -2.96
CA VAL A 143 2.62 4.73 -4.04
C VAL A 143 1.21 4.68 -3.46
N SER A 144 0.97 3.79 -2.49
CA SER A 144 -0.38 3.58 -1.94
C SER A 144 -0.86 4.74 -1.08
N ARG A 145 0.05 5.37 -0.32
CA ARG A 145 -0.24 6.44 0.66
C ARG A 145 -1.49 6.10 1.48
N ASP A 146 -2.43 7.02 1.53
CA ASP A 146 -3.75 6.91 2.16
C ASP A 146 -4.88 6.59 1.15
N ILE A 147 -4.57 6.34 -0.12
CA ILE A 147 -5.56 6.11 -1.19
C ILE A 147 -6.49 4.96 -0.81
N GLN A 148 -5.91 3.81 -0.44
CA GLN A 148 -6.70 2.61 -0.23
C GLN A 148 -7.65 2.77 0.97
N ILE A 149 -7.18 3.33 2.09
CA ILE A 149 -8.02 3.51 3.28
C ILE A 149 -9.17 4.49 2.99
N ARG A 150 -8.90 5.59 2.28
CA ARG A 150 -9.93 6.57 1.89
C ARG A 150 -10.99 5.95 0.99
N LEU A 151 -10.56 5.23 -0.05
CA LEU A 151 -11.47 4.52 -0.95
C LEU A 151 -12.29 3.45 -0.22
N LEU A 152 -11.70 2.73 0.72
CA LEU A 152 -12.42 1.73 1.52
C LEU A 152 -13.50 2.37 2.39
N LEU A 153 -13.23 3.56 2.96
CA LEU A 153 -14.14 4.28 3.85
C LEU A 153 -15.24 5.08 3.14
N GLY A 154 -15.21 5.18 1.81
CA GLY A 154 -16.30 5.84 1.06
C GLY A 154 -15.91 7.14 0.36
N ASP A 155 -14.65 7.55 0.45
CA ASP A 155 -14.19 8.75 -0.24
C ASP A 155 -14.34 8.61 -1.75
N ARG A 156 -14.73 9.71 -2.40
CA ARG A 156 -14.90 9.81 -3.86
C ARG A 156 -13.67 10.47 -4.45
N LEU A 157 -12.55 9.76 -4.33
CA LEU A 157 -11.33 10.14 -5.04
C LEU A 157 -11.55 9.93 -6.54
N GLU A 158 -11.73 11.02 -7.28
CA GLU A 158 -11.65 10.99 -8.73
C GLU A 158 -10.17 11.03 -9.12
N ILE A 159 -9.53 9.86 -9.13
CA ILE A 159 -8.12 9.76 -9.56
C ILE A 159 -8.10 9.71 -11.09
N THR A 160 -7.80 10.85 -11.70
CA THR A 160 -7.62 10.99 -13.14
C THR A 160 -6.36 10.26 -13.62
N GLU A 161 -6.29 9.97 -14.92
CA GLU A 161 -5.09 9.35 -15.51
C GLU A 161 -3.84 10.22 -15.33
N ALA A 162 -3.99 11.55 -15.34
CA ALA A 162 -2.91 12.48 -15.09
C ALA A 162 -2.40 12.39 -13.64
N GLU A 163 -3.30 12.29 -12.65
CA GLU A 163 -2.92 12.10 -11.25
C GLU A 163 -2.27 10.73 -11.01
N ILE A 164 -2.76 9.67 -11.66
CA ILE A 164 -2.11 8.34 -11.61
C ILE A 164 -0.66 8.44 -12.08
N ALA A 165 -0.42 9.07 -13.24
CA ALA A 165 0.91 9.24 -13.79
C ALA A 165 1.80 10.09 -12.88
N GLN A 166 1.26 11.20 -12.35
CA GLN A 166 1.99 12.08 -11.44
C GLN A 166 2.34 11.39 -10.11
N ASP A 167 1.43 10.59 -9.56
CA ASP A 167 1.64 9.87 -8.30
C ASP A 167 2.67 8.75 -8.46
N ALA A 168 2.61 8.00 -9.57
CA ALA A 168 3.60 6.99 -9.91
C ALA A 168 5.00 7.61 -10.11
N ALA A 169 5.09 8.74 -10.83
CA ALA A 169 6.34 9.46 -11.03
C ALA A 169 6.91 9.99 -9.71
N ARG A 170 6.07 10.61 -8.88
CA ARG A 170 6.47 11.16 -7.56
C ARG A 170 6.97 10.07 -6.62
N ALA A 171 6.24 8.95 -6.52
CA ALA A 171 6.67 7.83 -5.69
C ALA A 171 7.97 7.20 -6.20
N THR A 172 8.16 7.12 -7.52
CA THR A 172 9.41 6.64 -8.13
C THR A 172 10.58 7.57 -7.81
N GLN A 173 10.39 8.90 -7.92
CA GLN A 173 11.41 9.87 -7.53
C GLN A 173 11.81 9.71 -6.07
N GLN A 174 10.83 9.57 -5.17
CA GLN A 174 11.06 9.35 -3.73
C GLN A 174 11.78 8.03 -3.46
N PHE A 175 11.42 6.96 -4.16
CA PHE A 175 12.07 5.66 -4.05
C PHE A 175 13.55 5.74 -4.44
N PHE A 176 13.90 6.42 -5.54
CA PHE A 176 15.29 6.63 -5.93
C PHE A 176 16.06 7.57 -4.99
N ALA A 177 15.39 8.50 -4.30
CA ALA A 177 16.06 9.29 -3.27
C ALA A 177 16.48 8.44 -2.06
N LEU A 178 15.71 7.37 -1.77
CA LEU A 178 15.97 6.43 -0.67
C LEU A 178 16.96 5.33 -1.06
N TYR A 179 16.79 4.75 -2.25
CA TYR A 179 17.49 3.53 -2.67
C TYR A 179 18.22 3.65 -4.01
N GLY A 180 18.32 4.85 -4.61
CA GLY A 180 19.15 5.03 -5.79
C GLY A 180 20.61 4.85 -5.41
N ALA A 181 21.35 4.07 -6.19
CA ALA A 181 22.79 3.92 -5.98
C ALA A 181 23.44 5.31 -6.04
N ARG A 182 24.06 5.72 -4.94
CA ARG A 182 24.86 6.95 -4.92
C ARG A 182 26.23 6.62 -5.48
N ASP A 183 26.85 7.56 -6.17
CA ASP A 183 28.30 7.51 -6.37
C ASP A 183 28.96 7.49 -4.99
N ARG A 184 29.33 6.29 -4.53
CA ARG A 184 29.94 6.04 -3.21
C ARG A 184 31.20 6.90 -3.01
N ALA A 185 31.84 7.32 -4.10
CA ALA A 185 33.01 8.21 -4.11
C ALA A 185 32.74 9.64 -3.61
N SER A 186 31.48 10.10 -3.53
CA SER A 186 31.16 11.50 -3.19
C SER A 186 30.85 11.75 -1.70
N PHE A 187 30.70 10.69 -0.90
CA PHE A 187 30.32 10.80 0.53
C PHE A 187 31.49 10.62 1.51
N GLU A 188 32.58 9.98 1.10
CA GLU A 188 33.75 9.74 1.96
C GLU A 188 34.61 11.00 2.22
N ASP A 189 34.34 12.10 1.50
CA ASP A 189 35.15 13.34 1.55
C ASP A 189 34.43 14.53 2.23
N ARG A 190 33.25 14.33 2.84
CA ARG A 190 32.57 15.38 3.61
C ARG A 190 32.83 15.20 5.11
N PRO A 191 33.62 16.07 5.77
CA PRO A 191 33.72 16.04 7.23
C PRO A 191 32.33 16.27 7.84
N ALA A 192 31.94 15.41 8.77
CA ALA A 192 30.68 15.50 9.49
C ALA A 192 30.65 16.77 10.34
N SER A 193 30.13 17.87 9.80
CA SER A 193 29.81 19.07 10.58
C SER A 193 28.40 18.95 11.13
N PHE A 194 28.25 18.23 12.24
CA PHE A 194 27.09 18.43 13.09
C PHE A 194 27.31 19.68 13.94
N PRO A 195 26.45 20.71 13.86
CA PRO A 195 26.52 21.83 14.80
C PRO A 195 26.21 21.32 16.22
N PRO A 196 26.90 21.82 17.25
CA PRO A 196 26.66 21.40 18.63
C PRO A 196 25.22 21.73 19.03
N GLN A 197 24.54 20.75 19.64
CA GLN A 197 23.19 20.93 20.19
C GLN A 197 23.23 21.94 21.35
N PRO A 198 22.25 22.85 21.48
CA PRO A 198 22.19 23.78 22.60
C PRO A 198 21.91 23.01 23.91
N SER A 199 22.67 23.34 24.95
CA SER A 199 22.53 22.74 26.28
C SER A 199 21.18 23.10 26.91
N GLU A 200 20.33 22.10 27.16
CA GLU A 200 19.12 22.28 27.96
C GLU A 200 19.48 22.63 29.41
N THR A 201 19.28 23.90 29.78
CA THR A 201 19.34 24.32 31.19
C THR A 201 18.08 23.84 31.90
N HIS A 202 18.23 22.82 32.73
CA HIS A 202 17.19 22.35 33.65
C HIS A 202 16.93 23.42 34.73
N PRO A 203 15.71 23.94 34.91
CA PRO A 203 15.42 24.86 36.01
C PRO A 203 15.37 24.07 37.32
N ARG A 204 16.25 24.44 38.27
CA ARG A 204 16.21 23.95 39.66
C ARG A 204 14.92 24.40 40.34
N GLY A 205 14.35 23.52 41.16
CA GLY A 205 13.05 23.63 41.82
C GLY A 205 12.84 24.88 42.67
N ALA A 206 11.56 25.26 42.79
CA ALA A 206 11.07 26.24 43.74
C ALA A 206 11.03 25.66 45.17
N PRO A 207 11.20 26.47 46.22
CA PRO A 207 11.09 26.02 47.60
C PRO A 207 9.62 25.87 48.02
N GLU A 208 9.37 24.89 48.89
CA GLU A 208 8.09 24.66 49.56
C GLU A 208 7.87 25.73 50.64
N ASP A 209 6.75 26.45 50.57
CA ASP A 209 6.28 27.33 51.64
C ASP A 209 5.48 26.51 52.67
N GLU A 210 6.10 26.20 53.81
CA GLU A 210 5.40 25.92 55.08
C GLU A 210 5.00 27.24 55.74
N ASP A 211 3.71 27.59 55.74
CA ASP A 211 3.04 28.10 56.95
C ASP A 211 1.54 28.28 56.75
N GLY A 212 0.74 27.64 57.61
CA GLY A 212 -0.71 27.64 57.48
C GLY A 212 -1.45 27.07 58.68
N LYS A 213 -1.20 27.63 59.87
CA LYS A 213 -2.02 27.41 61.07
C LYS A 213 -3.51 27.58 60.77
N HIS A 214 -4.33 26.56 61.03
CA HIS A 214 -5.75 26.76 61.31
C HIS A 214 -6.21 25.93 62.51
N LYS A 215 -6.65 26.68 63.52
CA LYS A 215 -7.25 26.25 64.80
C LYS A 215 -8.72 25.85 64.57
N PRO A 216 -9.28 24.85 65.26
CA PRO A 216 -10.70 24.51 65.13
C PRO A 216 -11.54 25.35 66.10
N PRO A 217 -12.83 25.62 65.80
CA PRO A 217 -13.74 26.09 66.82
C PRO A 217 -14.51 24.91 67.44
N SER A 218 -14.64 25.00 68.76
CA SER A 218 -15.52 24.21 69.60
C SER A 218 -16.87 24.94 69.77
N SER A 219 -17.90 24.12 70.02
CA SER A 219 -19.27 24.42 70.47
C SER A 219 -20.32 24.72 69.40
#